data_AF-A0A9E0YRK7-F1
#
_entry.id   AF-A0A9E0YRK7-F1
#
_cell.length_a   1.000
_cell.length_b   1.000
_cell.length_c   1.000
_cell.angle_alpha   90.00
_cell.angle_beta   90.00
_cell.angle_gamma   90.00
#
_symmetry.space_group_name_H-M   'P 1'
#
loop_
_entity.id
_entity.type
_entity.pdbx_description
1 polymer ?
#
loop_
_entity_poly.entity_id
_entity_poly.type
_entity_poly.pdbx_seq_one_letter_code
_entity_poly.pdbx_strand_id
1 'polypeptide(L)' 'MIGRLSGTLLERRPPNLLLDVAGVGYEVEAPMSVFDKLPENGQPCT' A
#
# COMPACT_ATOMS: atom_id res chain seq x y z
N MET A 1 14.00 -4.17 9.89
CA MET A 1 12.70 -4.19 10.59
C MET A 1 11.97 -2.92 10.18
N ILE A 2 10.87 -3.02 9.45
CA ILE A 2 10.13 -1.86 8.91
C ILE A 2 8.92 -1.64 9.83
N GLY A 3 8.80 -0.45 10.43
CA GLY A 3 7.71 -0.12 11.36
C GLY A 3 6.54 0.66 10.75
N ARG A 4 6.76 1.28 9.59
CA ARG A 4 5.77 2.07 8.85
C ARG A 4 6.23 2.21 7.39
N LEU A 5 5.28 2.19 6.46
CA LEU A 5 5.49 2.52 5.06
C LEU A 5 4.60 3.71 4.70
N SER A 6 5.16 4.66 3.95
CA SER A 6 4.46 5.85 3.48
C SER A 6 4.80 6.06 2.03
N GLY A 7 3.81 6.11 1.15
CA GLY A 7 4.07 6.18 -0.28
C GLY A 7 2.78 6.30 -1.09
N THR A 8 2.86 6.06 -2.38
CA THR A 8 1.71 6.10 -3.29
C THR A 8 1.19 4.69 -3.49
N LEU A 9 -0.10 4.46 -3.30
CA LEU A 9 -0.67 3.16 -3.58
C LEU A 9 -0.81 2.98 -5.10
N LEU A 10 -0.04 2.08 -5.69
CA LEU A 10 -0.08 1.80 -7.13
C LEU A 10 -1.21 0.82 -7.48
N GLU A 11 -1.24 -0.32 -6.78
CA GLU A 11 -2.21 -1.39 -7.00
C GLU A 11 -2.66 -1.99 -5.68
N ARG A 12 -3.86 -2.56 -5.67
CA ARG A 12 -4.43 -3.30 -4.54
C ARG A 12 -5.10 -4.54 -5.08
N ARG A 13 -4.58 -5.71 -4.70
CA ARG A 13 -5.05 -7.04 -5.09
C ARG A 13 -5.15 -7.89 -3.82
N PRO A 14 -6.27 -7.84 -3.09
CA PRO A 14 -6.40 -8.55 -1.81
C PRO A 14 -5.90 -10.01 -1.92
N PRO A 15 -5.00 -10.47 -1.03
CA PRO A 15 -4.51 -9.82 0.20
C PRO A 15 -3.28 -8.92 0.04
N ASN A 16 -2.73 -8.78 -1.17
CA ASN A 16 -1.52 -8.02 -1.47
C ASN A 16 -1.82 -6.59 -1.95
N LEU A 17 -0.89 -5.68 -1.73
CA LEU A 17 -0.95 -4.30 -2.22
C LEU A 17 0.44 -3.82 -2.62
N LEU A 18 0.50 -2.96 -3.62
CA LEU A 18 1.73 -2.40 -4.17
C LEU A 18 1.82 -0.92 -3.79
N LEU A 19 2.80 -0.56 -2.97
CA LEU A 19 3.15 0.83 -2.66
C LEU A 19 4.39 1.25 -3.45
N ASP A 20 4.35 2.41 -4.09
CA ASP A 20 5.57 3.11 -4.49
C ASP A 20 6.04 4.00 -3.33
N VAL A 21 7.21 3.71 -2.79
CA VAL A 21 7.88 4.56 -1.81
C VAL A 21 9.16 5.08 -2.44
N ALA A 22 9.15 6.35 -2.84
CA ALA A 22 10.30 7.05 -3.42
C ALA A 22 10.93 6.29 -4.62
N GLY A 23 10.11 5.68 -5.48
CA GLY A 23 10.57 4.92 -6.65
C GLY A 23 10.90 3.45 -6.38
N VAL A 24 10.59 2.94 -5.18
CA VAL A 24 10.70 1.51 -4.85
C VAL A 24 9.30 0.92 -4.68
N GLY A 25 8.98 -0.10 -5.47
CA GLY A 25 7.74 -0.87 -5.36
C GLY A 25 7.79 -1.87 -4.20
N TYR A 26 7.05 -1.58 -3.15
CA TYR A 26 6.86 -2.44 -1.99
C TYR A 26 5.58 -3.25 -2.13
N GLU A 27 5.72 -4.57 -2.13
CA GLU A 27 4.60 -5.49 -2.03
C GLU A 27 4.34 -5.79 -0.55
N VAL A 28 3.15 -5.44 -0.08
CA VAL A 28 2.73 -5.59 1.31
C VAL A 28 1.52 -6.49 1.35
N GLU A 29 1.47 -7.39 2.32
CA GLU A 29 0.29 -8.20 2.61
C GLU A 29 -0.48 -7.55 3.77
N ALA A 30 -1.79 -7.37 3.60
CA ALA A 30 -2.64 -6.78 4.60
C ALA A 30 -3.97 -7.55 4.73
N PRO A 31 -4.60 -7.55 5.92
CA PRO A 31 -5.93 -8.13 6.08
C PRO A 31 -6.99 -7.30 5.34
N MET A 32 -8.09 -7.94 4.93
CA MET A 32 -9.16 -7.29 4.14
C MET A 32 -9.70 -5.99 4.77
N SER A 33 -9.75 -5.91 6.11
CA SER A 33 -10.23 -4.72 6.83
C SER A 33 -9.38 -3.45 6.62
N VAL A 34 -8.15 -3.59 6.11
CA VAL A 34 -7.30 -2.46 5.73
C VAL A 34 -7.67 -1.95 4.34
N PHE A 35 -8.09 -2.82 3.43
CA PHE A 35 -8.42 -2.45 2.05
C PHE A 35 -9.59 -1.47 1.96
N ASP A 36 -10.56 -1.56 2.86
CA ASP A 36 -11.66 -0.59 2.97
C ASP A 36 -11.21 0.81 3.40
N LYS A 37 -10.01 0.91 4.01
CA LYS A 37 -9.42 2.18 4.49
C LYS A 37 -8.35 2.72 3.55
N LEU A 38 -7.94 1.95 2.53
CA LEU A 38 -6.96 2.41 1.55
C LEU A 38 -7.61 3.45 0.63
N PRO A 39 -6.89 4.50 0.17
CA PRO A 39 -7.42 5.66 -0.57
C PRO A 39 -7.95 5.34 -1.99
N GLU A 40 -7.54 5.94 -3.11
CA GLU A 40 -7.66 5.33 -4.46
C GLU A 40 -6.28 4.98 -5.04
N ASN A 41 -6.20 4.25 -6.16
CA ASN A 41 -4.91 3.99 -6.82
C ASN A 41 -4.33 5.33 -7.31
N GLY A 42 -3.04 5.55 -7.10
CA GLY A 42 -2.35 6.81 -7.38
C GLY A 42 -2.44 7.84 -6.24
N GLN A 43 -3.11 7.53 -5.12
CA GLN A 43 -3.14 8.42 -3.96
C GLN A 43 -2.08 8.05 -2.90
N PRO A 44 -1.56 9.04 -2.17
CA PRO A 44 -0.63 8.80 -1.07
C PRO A 44 -1.33 8.14 0.13
N CYS A 45 -0.71 7.12 0.71
CA CYS A 45 -1.12 6.44 1.93
C CYS A 45 0.05 6.29 2.92
N THR A 46 -0.29 6.13 4.19
CA THR A 46 0.63 6.30 5.33
C THR A 46 0.32 5.35 6.49
#